data_AF-A0A482W3N3-F1
#
_entry.id   AF-A0A482W3N3-F1
#
_cell.length_a   1.000
_cell.length_b   1.000
_cell.length_c   1.000
_cell.angle_alpha   90.00
_cell.angle_beta   90.00
_cell.angle_gamma   90.00
#
_symmetry.space_group_name_H-M   'P 1'
#
loop_
_entity.id
_entity.type
_entity.pdbx_description
1 polymer ?
#
loop_
_entity_poly.entity_id
_entity_poly.type
_entity_poly.pdbx_seq_one_letter_code
_entity_poly.pdbx_strand_id
1 'polypeptide(L)'
;AKQFYRVVDKKLVWSLENLQAEFENLFDGDKVLGNRINKVINDNWDILFDAGKDSYETVFVKYFAAMFDNVLARASINELFGSP
;
A
#
# COMPACT_ATOMS: atom_id res chain seq x y z
N ALA A 1 31.62 -1.01 19.56
CA ALA A 1 30.35 -1.77 19.53
C ALA A 1 29.61 -1.45 18.25
N LYS A 2 28.92 -2.42 17.61
CA LYS A 2 28.06 -2.15 16.46
C LYS A 2 26.86 -1.31 16.90
N GLN A 3 26.48 -0.33 16.08
CA GLN A 3 25.29 0.50 16.30
C GLN A 3 24.20 0.11 15.31
N PHE A 4 22.94 0.21 15.72
CA PHE A 4 21.77 -0.22 14.96
C PHE A 4 20.68 0.86 15.04
N TYR A 5 19.87 0.99 13.99
CA TYR A 5 18.69 1.85 14.01
C TYR A 5 17.46 1.10 14.52
N ARG A 6 16.43 1.86 14.89
CA ARG A 6 15.09 1.36 15.22
C ARG A 6 14.05 2.29 14.61
N VAL A 7 12.94 1.74 14.13
CA VAL A 7 11.80 2.56 13.71
C VAL A 7 11.14 3.18 14.94
N VAL A 8 11.05 4.51 14.97
CA VAL A 8 10.47 5.27 16.10
C VAL A 8 9.09 5.82 15.80
N ASP A 9 8.84 6.17 14.54
CA ASP A 9 7.56 6.65 14.05
C ASP A 9 7.39 6.18 12.60
N LYS A 10 6.14 6.11 12.14
CA LYS A 10 5.81 5.62 10.81
C LYS A 10 4.57 6.32 10.27
N LYS A 11 4.71 6.83 9.05
CA LYS A 11 3.62 7.39 8.26
C LYS A 11 3.78 6.91 6.84
N LEU A 12 2.68 6.49 6.25
CA LEU A 12 2.60 6.11 4.85
C LEU A 12 1.51 6.99 4.24
N VAL A 13 1.81 7.63 3.12
CA VAL A 13 0.86 8.44 2.37
C VAL A 13 0.85 7.92 0.95
N TRP A 14 -0.33 7.51 0.46
CA TRP A 14 -0.49 7.02 -0.89
C TRP A 14 -0.95 8.13 -1.81
N SER A 15 -0.42 8.12 -3.02
CA SER A 15 -0.91 8.90 -4.14
C SER A 15 -0.82 7.99 -5.34
N LEU A 16 -1.97 7.70 -5.96
CA LEU A 16 -2.03 6.94 -7.20
C LEU A 16 -2.25 7.93 -8.34
N GLU A 17 -1.64 7.65 -9.49
CA GLU A 17 -1.90 8.41 -10.72
C GLU A 17 -3.07 7.80 -11.51
N ASN A 18 -3.31 6.51 -11.36
CA ASN A 18 -4.39 5.77 -12.01
C ASN A 18 -4.70 4.47 -11.26
N LEU A 19 -5.96 4.05 -11.25
CA LEU A 19 -6.39 2.74 -10.79
C LEU A 19 -7.36 2.15 -11.81
N GLN A 20 -7.08 0.92 -12.25
CA GLN A 20 -7.99 0.15 -13.08
C GLN A 20 -8.35 -1.15 -12.36
N ALA A 21 -9.64 -1.44 -12.29
CA ALA A 21 -10.20 -2.64 -11.71
C ALA A 21 -11.16 -3.31 -12.70
N GLU A 22 -11.14 -4.64 -12.73
CA GLU A 22 -12.08 -5.45 -13.49
C GLU A 22 -12.63 -6.52 -12.54
N PHE A 23 -13.91 -6.41 -12.22
CA PHE A 23 -14.61 -7.40 -11.40
C PHE A 23 -15.41 -8.33 -12.31
N GLU A 24 -15.15 -9.62 -12.17
CA GLU A 24 -15.84 -10.67 -12.92
C GLU A 24 -17.02 -11.24 -12.13
N ASN A 25 -17.94 -11.90 -12.85
CA ASN A 25 -19.12 -12.56 -12.27
C ASN A 25 -20.02 -11.63 -11.43
N LEU A 26 -20.01 -10.32 -11.73
CA LEU A 26 -20.97 -9.37 -11.16
C LEU A 26 -22.38 -9.72 -11.64
N PHE A 27 -23.38 -9.56 -10.75
CA PHE A 27 -24.80 -9.76 -11.06
C PHE A 27 -25.08 -11.15 -11.68
N ASP A 28 -24.56 -12.21 -11.05
CA ASP A 28 -24.67 -13.61 -11.51
C ASP A 28 -24.16 -13.82 -12.95
N GLY A 29 -23.15 -13.04 -13.36
CA GLY A 29 -22.53 -13.14 -14.68
C GLY A 29 -23.20 -12.31 -15.77
N ASP A 30 -24.15 -11.42 -15.43
CA ASP A 30 -24.70 -10.48 -16.39
C ASP A 30 -23.63 -9.50 -16.89
N LYS A 31 -23.20 -9.71 -18.15
CA LYS A 31 -22.15 -8.92 -18.78
C LYS A 31 -22.52 -7.45 -18.98
N VAL A 32 -23.80 -7.13 -19.21
CA VAL A 32 -24.22 -5.75 -19.47
C VAL A 32 -24.14 -4.95 -18.17
N LEU A 33 -24.66 -5.49 -17.08
CA LEU A 33 -24.60 -4.85 -15.77
C LEU A 33 -23.16 -4.84 -15.22
N GLY A 34 -22.42 -5.94 -15.37
CA GLY A 34 -21.02 -6.04 -14.97
C GLY A 34 -20.15 -4.98 -15.64
N ASN A 35 -20.20 -4.89 -16.98
CA ASN A 35 -19.42 -3.90 -17.74
C ASN A 35 -19.78 -2.46 -17.35
N ARG A 36 -21.07 -2.19 -17.07
CA ARG A 36 -21.51 -0.85 -16.63
C ARG A 36 -20.90 -0.48 -15.28
N ILE A 37 -20.91 -1.40 -14.33
CA ILE A 37 -20.34 -1.13 -13.00
C ILE A 37 -18.81 -1.07 -13.02
N ASN A 38 -18.13 -1.94 -13.77
CA ASN A 38 -16.68 -1.82 -13.97
C ASN A 38 -16.33 -0.44 -14.56
N LYS A 39 -17.10 0.04 -15.54
CA LYS A 39 -16.91 1.39 -16.08
C LYS A 39 -17.13 2.48 -15.03
N VAL A 40 -18.21 2.43 -14.26
CA VAL A 40 -18.47 3.44 -13.21
C VAL A 40 -17.37 3.45 -12.16
N ILE A 41 -16.88 2.28 -11.75
CA ILE A 41 -15.76 2.17 -10.80
C ILE A 41 -14.49 2.80 -11.39
N ASN A 42 -14.14 2.45 -12.63
CA ASN A 42 -12.93 2.97 -13.28
C ASN A 42 -13.02 4.46 -13.63
N ASP A 43 -14.22 4.98 -13.93
CA ASP A 43 -14.41 6.41 -14.20
C ASP A 43 -14.34 7.25 -12.90
N ASN A 44 -14.56 6.64 -11.73
CA ASN A 44 -14.62 7.31 -10.41
C ASN A 44 -13.67 6.64 -9.40
N TRP A 45 -12.55 6.09 -9.90
CA TRP A 45 -11.67 5.23 -9.11
C TRP A 45 -11.03 5.99 -7.95
N ASP A 46 -10.79 7.27 -8.13
CA ASP A 46 -10.16 8.20 -7.19
C ASP A 46 -10.99 8.34 -5.93
N ILE A 47 -12.28 8.60 -6.07
CA ILE A 47 -13.23 8.74 -4.96
C ILE A 47 -13.33 7.43 -4.18
N LEU A 48 -13.39 6.30 -4.90
CA LEU A 48 -13.46 4.98 -4.27
C LEU A 48 -12.18 4.60 -3.54
N PHE A 49 -11.02 4.94 -4.12
CA PHE A 49 -9.72 4.73 -3.49
C PHE A 49 -9.56 5.60 -2.24
N ASP A 50 -9.89 6.89 -2.33
CA ASP A 50 -9.78 7.84 -1.22
C ASP A 50 -10.69 7.45 -0.04
N ALA A 51 -11.87 6.90 -0.31
CA ALA A 51 -12.77 6.41 0.75
C ALA A 51 -12.16 5.27 1.60
N GLY A 52 -11.28 4.45 1.01
CA GLY A 52 -10.58 3.36 1.69
C GLY A 52 -9.15 3.68 2.14
N LYS A 53 -8.60 4.81 1.70
CA LYS A 53 -7.18 5.17 1.78
C LYS A 53 -6.58 5.00 3.17
N ASP A 54 -7.20 5.58 4.19
CA ASP A 54 -6.71 5.52 5.57
C ASP A 54 -6.58 4.08 6.07
N SER A 55 -7.51 3.20 5.68
CA SER A 55 -7.47 1.78 6.04
C SER A 55 -6.30 1.07 5.36
N TYR A 56 -6.08 1.33 4.07
CA TYR A 56 -4.93 0.79 3.34
C TYR A 56 -3.62 1.27 3.98
N GLU A 57 -3.46 2.59 4.15
CA GLU A 57 -2.26 3.19 4.74
C GLU A 57 -1.96 2.61 6.12
N THR A 58 -2.98 2.47 6.97
CA THR A 58 -2.86 1.89 8.33
C THR A 58 -2.39 0.44 8.31
N VAL A 59 -2.85 -0.36 7.35
CA VAL A 59 -2.44 -1.77 7.23
C VAL A 59 -1.03 -1.86 6.66
N PHE A 60 -0.76 -1.20 5.54
CA PHE A 60 0.54 -1.29 4.87
C PHE A 60 1.67 -0.69 5.72
N VAL A 61 1.45 0.41 6.43
CA VAL A 61 2.48 1.02 7.30
C VAL A 61 2.96 0.06 8.39
N LYS A 62 2.07 -0.81 8.90
CA LYS A 62 2.43 -1.82 9.91
C LYS A 62 3.37 -2.88 9.32
N TYR A 63 3.06 -3.38 8.13
CA TYR A 63 3.90 -4.37 7.45
C TYR A 63 5.25 -3.79 7.05
N PHE A 64 5.29 -2.58 6.48
CA PHE A 64 6.56 -1.94 6.14
C PHE A 64 7.42 -1.70 7.38
N ALA A 65 6.86 -1.17 8.46
CA ALA A 65 7.62 -0.95 9.69
C ALA A 65 8.19 -2.27 10.24
N ALA A 66 7.43 -3.36 10.23
CA ALA A 66 7.92 -4.67 10.68
C ALA A 66 9.06 -5.19 9.80
N MET A 67 8.99 -4.99 8.47
CA MET A 67 10.09 -5.34 7.56
C MET A 67 11.34 -4.51 7.86
N PHE A 68 11.20 -3.20 8.00
CA PHE A 68 12.32 -2.31 8.34
C PHE A 68 12.93 -2.66 9.70
N ASP A 69 12.12 -2.88 10.75
CA ASP A 69 12.63 -3.30 12.06
C ASP A 69 13.42 -4.60 11.98
N ASN A 70 13.00 -5.56 11.15
CA ASN A 70 13.75 -6.81 10.96
C ASN A 70 15.13 -6.58 10.34
N VAL A 71 15.20 -5.74 9.30
CA VAL A 71 16.47 -5.38 8.65
C VAL A 71 17.38 -4.59 9.59
N LEU A 72 16.84 -3.54 10.23
CA LEU A 72 17.60 -2.65 11.11
C LEU A 72 18.08 -3.33 12.39
N ALA A 73 17.40 -4.38 12.86
CA ALA A 73 17.87 -5.18 14.00
C ALA A 73 19.04 -6.12 13.65
N ARG A 74 19.28 -6.37 12.36
CA ARG A 74 20.28 -7.36 11.90
C ARG A 74 21.50 -6.71 11.24
N ALA A 75 21.29 -5.62 10.50
CA ALA A 75 22.34 -4.88 9.83
C ALA A 75 22.72 -3.64 10.65
N SER A 76 24.00 -3.53 11.00
CA SER A 76 24.53 -2.34 11.65
C SER A 76 24.54 -1.14 10.72
N ILE A 77 24.64 0.06 11.28
CA ILE A 77 24.67 1.32 10.50
C ILE A 77 25.74 1.28 9.41
N ASN A 78 26.94 0.77 9.74
CA ASN A 78 28.05 0.67 8.79
C ASN A 78 27.78 -0.32 7.64
N GLU A 79 27.03 -1.40 7.90
CA GLU A 79 26.66 -2.38 6.87
C GLU A 79 25.58 -1.84 5.91
N LEU A 80 24.72 -0.93 6.39
CA LEU A 80 23.64 -0.33 5.59
C LEU A 80 24.09 0.88 4.77
N PHE A 81 24.94 1.74 5.34
CA PHE A 81 25.25 3.05 4.76
C PHE A 81 26.74 3.28 4.53
N GLY A 82 27.59 2.28 4.83
CA GLY A 82 29.04 2.44 4.84
C GLY A 82 29.55 3.12 6.11
N SER A 83 30.87 3.14 6.27
CA SER A 83 31.51 4.03 7.25
C SER A 83 31.53 5.46 6.70
N PRO A 84 31.49 6.49 7.58
CA PRO A 84 31.79 7.86 7.17
C PRO A 84 33.11 7.96 6.40
#